data_AF-A0A090VGM8-F1
#
_entry.id   AF-A0A090VGM8-F1
#
_cell.length_a   1.000
_cell.length_b   1.000
_cell.length_c   1.000
_cell.angle_alpha   90.00
_cell.angle_beta   90.00
_cell.angle_gamma   90.00
#
_symmetry.space_group_name_H-M   'P 1'
#
loop_
_entity.id
_entity.type
_entity.pdbx_description
1 polymer ?
#
loop_
_entity_poly.entity_id
_entity_poly.type
_entity_poly.pdbx_seq_one_letter_code
_entity_poly.pdbx_strand_id
1 'polypeptide(L)'
;MFIGTLFIGNGGFYQWFAMYFPQNELFKPWQLITHMFMHGGGYIQNLSITHLLFNMFALWMFGSPVEQTLGAKRFLFIYISAGLGAVLLQVGFYYFQYLPDYNALLDSGLSSESIKAMLTNNETVAGVSQSQITLLKEIYPAFNASMVGASGCIMGIMAAFA
;
A
#
# COMPACT_ATOMS: atom_id res chain seq x y z
N MET A 1 -4.19 -2.79 -15.48
CA MET A 1 -3.69 -3.44 -14.25
C MET A 1 -4.71 -4.40 -13.62
N PHE A 2 -5.98 -4.03 -13.41
CA PHE A 2 -7.01 -4.95 -12.90
C PHE A 2 -7.22 -6.24 -13.73
N ILE A 3 -7.19 -6.12 -15.06
CA ILE A 3 -7.20 -7.29 -15.96
C ILE A 3 -5.97 -8.16 -15.68
N GLY A 4 -4.78 -7.57 -15.52
CA GLY A 4 -3.56 -8.29 -15.17
C GLY A 4 -3.64 -9.09 -13.87
N THR A 5 -4.28 -8.56 -12.81
CA THR A 5 -4.56 -9.32 -11.58
C THR A 5 -5.51 -10.51 -11.76
N LEU A 6 -6.38 -10.49 -12.77
CA LEU A 6 -7.33 -11.58 -13.05
C LEU A 6 -6.72 -12.68 -13.92
N PHE A 7 -5.82 -12.32 -14.83
CA PHE A 7 -5.23 -13.26 -15.81
C PHE A 7 -3.88 -13.83 -15.38
N ILE A 8 -3.11 -13.12 -14.54
CA ILE A 8 -1.86 -13.62 -13.98
C ILE A 8 -2.18 -14.30 -12.65
N GLY A 9 -2.41 -15.62 -12.72
CA GLY A 9 -2.63 -16.48 -11.55
C GLY A 9 -1.44 -16.47 -10.57
N ASN A 10 -1.67 -17.00 -9.36
CA ASN A 10 -0.71 -17.08 -8.23
C ASN A 10 -0.35 -15.75 -7.52
N GLY A 11 -1.06 -14.65 -7.75
CA GLY A 11 -0.82 -13.40 -7.01
C GLY A 11 0.48 -12.66 -7.37
N GLY A 12 1.25 -13.16 -8.35
CA GLY A 12 2.49 -12.51 -8.80
C GLY A 12 2.26 -11.07 -9.29
N PHE A 13 1.14 -10.80 -9.98
CA PHE A 13 0.83 -9.43 -10.38
C PHE A 13 0.58 -8.49 -9.19
N TYR A 14 -0.04 -9.02 -8.12
CA TYR A 14 -0.22 -8.27 -6.89
C TYR A 14 1.14 -7.98 -6.23
N GLN A 15 2.00 -9.00 -6.13
CA GLN A 15 3.34 -8.89 -5.55
C GLN A 15 4.24 -7.87 -6.28
N TRP A 16 4.08 -7.72 -7.58
CA TRP A 16 4.92 -6.83 -8.37
C TRP A 16 4.45 -5.37 -8.34
N PHE A 17 3.14 -5.13 -8.19
CA PHE A 17 2.55 -3.82 -8.44
C PHE A 17 1.81 -3.19 -7.25
N ALA A 18 1.48 -3.97 -6.21
CA ALA A 18 1.02 -3.42 -4.93
C ALA A 18 2.16 -2.68 -4.23
N MET A 19 1.83 -1.64 -3.48
CA MET A 19 2.80 -0.90 -2.69
C MET A 19 3.06 -1.63 -1.38
N TYR A 20 4.28 -2.12 -1.21
CA TYR A 20 4.75 -2.69 0.06
C TYR A 20 5.41 -1.61 0.93
N PHE A 21 5.45 -1.85 2.23
CA PHE A 21 6.23 -1.01 3.13
C PHE A 21 7.71 -0.98 2.71
N PRO A 22 8.40 0.17 2.65
CA PRO A 22 9.73 0.25 2.03
C PRO A 22 10.83 -0.60 2.70
N GLN A 23 10.63 -1.04 3.96
CA GLN A 23 11.56 -1.95 4.64
C GLN A 23 11.38 -3.42 4.25
N ASN A 24 10.27 -3.76 3.57
CA ASN A 24 9.97 -5.10 3.13
C ASN A 24 10.72 -5.43 1.83
N GLU A 25 11.21 -6.67 1.70
CA GLU A 25 11.97 -7.13 0.52
C GLU A 25 11.15 -7.13 -0.78
N LEU A 26 9.82 -7.20 -0.66
CA LEU A 26 8.90 -7.12 -1.79
C LEU A 26 8.76 -5.70 -2.33
N PHE A 27 9.22 -4.69 -1.60
CA PHE A 27 9.17 -3.30 -2.07
C PHE A 27 10.01 -3.11 -3.34
N LYS A 28 9.45 -2.36 -4.29
CA LYS A 28 10.11 -1.95 -5.53
C LYS A 28 9.74 -0.50 -5.85
N PRO A 29 10.68 0.35 -6.33
CA PRO A 29 10.42 1.78 -6.51
C PRO A 29 9.25 2.13 -7.43
N TRP A 30 8.99 1.32 -8.45
CA TRP A 30 7.86 1.54 -9.37
C TRP A 30 6.49 1.39 -8.69
N GLN A 31 6.41 0.71 -7.54
CA GLN A 31 5.17 0.53 -6.79
C GLN A 31 4.58 1.86 -6.31
N LEU A 32 5.40 2.91 -6.13
CA LEU A 32 4.95 4.27 -5.83
C LEU A 32 3.98 4.83 -6.88
N ILE A 33 4.05 4.36 -8.12
CA ILE A 33 3.14 4.78 -9.19
C ILE A 33 2.16 3.65 -9.53
N THR A 34 2.63 2.40 -9.61
CA THR A 34 1.78 1.31 -10.11
C THR A 34 0.61 0.99 -9.18
N HIS A 35 0.77 1.19 -7.86
CA HIS A 35 -0.31 0.91 -6.89
C HIS A 35 -1.55 1.79 -7.12
N MET A 36 -1.38 2.98 -7.68
CA MET A 36 -2.47 3.92 -7.99
C MET A 36 -3.44 3.35 -9.03
N PHE A 37 -2.96 2.45 -9.88
CA PHE A 37 -3.74 1.79 -10.93
C PHE A 37 -4.20 0.38 -10.53
N MET A 38 -3.71 -0.10 -9.38
CA MET A 38 -4.11 -1.38 -8.82
C MET A 38 -5.47 -1.26 -8.15
N HIS A 39 -6.28 -2.29 -8.37
CA HIS A 39 -7.59 -2.43 -7.76
C HIS A 39 -7.61 -3.85 -7.21
N GLY A 40 -7.76 -4.00 -5.89
CA GLY A 40 -7.69 -5.30 -5.25
C GLY A 40 -8.51 -5.35 -3.97
N GLY A 41 -9.35 -6.38 -3.90
CA GLY A 41 -9.77 -7.08 -2.68
C GLY A 41 -9.40 -8.55 -2.87
N GLY A 42 -8.62 -9.13 -1.95
CA GLY A 42 -8.21 -10.52 -2.02
C GLY A 42 -9.40 -11.48 -1.92
N TYR A 43 -9.30 -12.64 -2.58
CA TYR A 43 -10.02 -13.93 -2.41
C TYR A 43 -11.50 -13.95 -1.96
N ILE A 44 -12.24 -12.85 -2.01
CA ILE A 44 -13.69 -12.81 -1.79
C ILE A 44 -14.28 -12.43 -3.13
N GLN A 45 -14.85 -13.42 -3.81
CA GLN A 45 -15.16 -13.42 -5.25
C GLN A 45 -16.10 -12.28 -5.74
N ASN A 46 -16.60 -11.42 -4.86
CA ASN A 46 -17.50 -10.30 -5.20
C ASN A 46 -17.01 -8.90 -4.76
N LEU A 47 -16.14 -8.78 -3.75
CA LEU A 47 -15.80 -7.46 -3.18
C LEU A 47 -14.85 -6.67 -4.11
N SER A 48 -13.89 -7.33 -4.75
CA SER A 48 -12.90 -6.69 -5.64
C SER A 48 -13.55 -6.02 -6.86
N ILE A 49 -14.59 -6.65 -7.43
CA ILE A 49 -15.31 -6.15 -8.60
C ILE A 49 -16.13 -4.92 -8.22
N THR A 50 -16.90 -4.99 -7.13
CA THR A 50 -17.69 -3.86 -6.64
C THR A 50 -16.82 -2.64 -6.32
N HIS A 51 -15.67 -2.83 -5.67
CA HIS A 51 -14.72 -1.74 -5.41
C HIS A 51 -14.19 -1.09 -6.69
N LEU A 52 -13.83 -1.89 -7.70
CA LEU A 52 -13.44 -1.35 -9.01
C LEU A 52 -14.58 -0.55 -9.64
N LEU A 53 -15.79 -1.10 -9.65
CA LEU A 53 -16.95 -0.45 -10.25
C LEU A 53 -17.23 0.90 -9.59
N PHE A 54 -17.22 0.98 -8.26
CA PHE A 54 -17.40 2.24 -7.55
C PHE A 54 -16.27 3.24 -7.82
N ASN A 55 -15.01 2.79 -7.89
CA ASN A 55 -13.90 3.67 -8.22
C ASN A 55 -14.03 4.24 -9.63
N MET A 56 -14.36 3.40 -10.62
CA MET A 56 -14.53 3.85 -12.01
C MET A 56 -15.78 4.72 -12.17
N PHE A 57 -16.85 4.40 -11.44
CA PHE A 57 -18.06 5.22 -11.40
C PHE A 57 -17.80 6.60 -10.80
N ALA A 58 -17.10 6.68 -9.66
CA ALA A 58 -16.70 7.95 -9.05
C ALA A 58 -15.76 8.75 -9.97
N LEU A 59 -14.79 8.07 -10.60
CA LEU A 59 -13.89 8.69 -11.56
C LEU A 59 -14.64 9.25 -12.78
N TRP A 60 -15.64 8.53 -13.29
CA TRP A 60 -16.48 9.03 -14.38
C TRP A 60 -17.35 10.20 -13.93
N MET A 61 -18.06 10.05 -12.80
CA MET A 61 -19.02 11.03 -12.28
C MET A 61 -18.36 12.35 -11.90
N PHE A 62 -17.26 12.31 -11.16
CA PHE A 62 -16.56 13.52 -10.68
C PHE A 62 -15.39 13.90 -11.59
N GLY A 63 -14.71 12.93 -12.19
CA GLY A 63 -13.55 13.21 -13.03
C GLY A 63 -13.91 13.82 -14.37
N SER A 64 -15.00 13.39 -15.03
CA SER A 64 -15.36 13.97 -16.34
C SER A 64 -15.65 15.48 -16.26
N PRO A 65 -16.44 15.99 -15.30
CA PRO A 65 -16.63 17.43 -15.13
C PRO A 65 -15.34 18.19 -14.80
N VAL A 66 -14.50 17.63 -13.92
CA VAL A 66 -13.21 18.25 -13.54
C VAL A 66 -12.27 18.31 -14.75
N GLU A 67 -12.18 17.25 -15.54
CA GLU A 67 -11.37 17.22 -16.76
C GLU A 67 -11.88 18.22 -17.80
N GLN A 68 -13.20 18.30 -18.03
CA GLN A 68 -13.78 19.26 -18.98
C GLN A 68 -13.51 20.72 -18.57
N THR A 69 -13.51 21.00 -17.27
CA THR A 69 -13.32 22.35 -16.73
C THR A 69 -11.84 22.75 -16.66
N LEU A 70 -10.97 21.85 -16.22
CA LEU A 70 -9.55 22.14 -15.98
C LEU A 70 -8.63 21.74 -17.13
N GLY A 71 -9.11 20.89 -18.04
CA GLY A 71 -8.34 20.25 -19.10
C GLY A 71 -7.50 19.06 -18.60
N ALA A 72 -7.19 18.15 -19.53
CA ALA A 72 -6.50 16.88 -19.25
C ALA A 72 -5.18 17.02 -18.47
N LYS A 73 -4.37 18.05 -18.75
CA LYS A 73 -3.08 18.25 -18.07
C LYS A 73 -3.24 18.51 -16.56
N ARG A 74 -4.18 19.36 -16.19
CA ARG A 74 -4.43 19.70 -14.78
C ARG A 74 -5.14 18.56 -14.06
N PHE A 75 -6.04 17.88 -14.75
CA PHE A 75 -6.68 16.66 -14.25
C PHE A 75 -5.63 15.59 -13.89
N LEU A 76 -4.71 15.27 -14.79
CA LEU A 76 -3.63 14.31 -14.53
C LEU A 76 -2.72 14.75 -13.39
N PHE A 77 -2.41 16.04 -13.31
CA PHE A 77 -1.62 16.57 -12.20
C PHE A 77 -2.31 16.34 -10.84
N ILE A 78 -3.61 16.63 -10.74
CA ILE A 78 -4.39 16.40 -9.52
C ILE A 78 -4.44 14.92 -9.19
N TYR A 79 -4.77 14.08 -10.17
CA TYR A 79 -4.85 12.63 -10.00
C TYR A 79 -3.55 12.04 -9.47
N ILE A 80 -2.42 12.38 -10.10
CA ILE A 80 -1.11 11.86 -9.72
C ILE A 80 -0.67 12.39 -8.36
N SER A 81 -0.80 13.70 -8.15
CA SER A 81 -0.38 14.32 -6.88
C SER A 81 -1.18 13.79 -5.69
N ALA A 82 -2.48 13.54 -5.87
CA ALA A 82 -3.32 12.98 -4.82
C ALA A 82 -2.97 11.52 -4.51
N GLY A 83 -2.71 10.69 -5.52
CA GLY A 83 -2.23 9.32 -5.31
C GLY A 83 -0.87 9.28 -4.61
N LEU A 84 0.07 10.13 -5.03
CA LEU A 84 1.37 10.27 -4.39
C LEU A 84 1.26 10.78 -2.93
N GLY A 85 0.38 11.76 -2.68
CA GLY A 85 0.11 12.25 -1.34
C GLY A 85 -0.46 11.16 -0.42
N ALA A 86 -1.40 10.36 -0.93
CA ALA A 86 -1.98 9.24 -0.19
C ALA A 86 -0.93 8.20 0.21
N VAL A 87 -0.08 7.75 -0.72
CA VAL A 87 0.98 6.78 -0.38
C VAL A 87 2.02 7.37 0.57
N LEU A 88 2.37 8.65 0.43
CA LEU A 88 3.31 9.32 1.35
C LEU A 88 2.78 9.36 2.78
N LEU A 89 1.51 9.74 2.96
CA LEU A 89 0.87 9.77 4.28
C LEU A 89 0.77 8.36 4.88
N GLN A 90 0.37 7.37 4.08
CA GLN A 90 0.23 5.99 4.52
C GLN A 90 1.59 5.40 4.95
N VAL A 91 2.63 5.59 4.13
CA VAL A 91 3.99 5.13 4.43
C VAL A 91 4.54 5.85 5.66
N GLY A 92 4.31 7.17 5.78
CA GLY A 92 4.68 7.95 6.95
C GLY A 92 4.03 7.42 8.23
N PHE A 93 2.74 7.09 8.19
CA PHE A 93 2.04 6.46 9.30
C PHE A 93 2.65 5.10 9.67
N TYR A 94 2.98 4.26 8.69
CA TYR A 94 3.66 2.98 8.96
C TYR A 94 5.04 3.17 9.59
N TYR A 95 5.83 4.15 9.14
CA TYR A 95 7.09 4.46 9.80
C TYR A 95 6.91 4.94 11.24
N PHE A 96 5.88 5.74 11.51
CA PHE A 96 5.57 6.21 12.86
C PHE A 96 5.27 5.05 13.82
N GLN A 97 4.56 4.02 13.35
CA GLN A 97 4.28 2.82 14.13
C GLN A 97 5.49 1.86 14.21
N TYR A 98 6.27 1.75 13.13
CA TYR A 98 7.34 0.75 13.02
C TYR A 98 8.62 1.14 13.77
N LEU A 99 9.05 2.40 13.68
CA LEU A 99 10.39 2.80 14.14
C LEU A 99 10.64 2.65 15.65
N PRO A 100 9.71 3.02 16.55
CA PRO A 100 9.97 2.93 17.99
C PRO A 100 10.29 1.50 18.44
N ASP A 101 9.45 0.55 18.04
CA ASP A 101 9.57 -0.86 18.44
C ASP A 101 10.69 -1.57 17.69
N TYR A 102 10.95 -1.18 16.43
CA TYR A 102 12.12 -1.66 15.69
C TYR A 102 13.43 -1.26 16.38
N ASN A 103 13.54 0.00 16.82
CA ASN A 103 14.73 0.46 17.55
C ASN A 103 14.86 -0.23 18.91
N ALA A 104 13.75 -0.44 19.63
CA ALA A 104 13.77 -1.20 20.89
C ALA A 104 14.23 -2.66 20.70
N LEU A 105 13.90 -3.29 19.57
CA LEU A 105 14.42 -4.62 19.21
C LEU A 105 15.93 -4.59 18.95
N LEU A 106 16.44 -3.57 18.24
CA LEU A 106 17.88 -3.40 18.03
C LEU A 106 18.63 -3.18 19.35
N ASP A 107 18.08 -2.34 20.23
CA ASP A 107 18.65 -2.05 21.55
C ASP A 107 18.63 -3.28 22.47
N SER A 108 17.71 -4.23 22.24
CA SER A 108 17.68 -5.52 22.94
C SER A 108 18.77 -6.51 22.47
N GLY A 109 19.59 -6.13 21.48
CA GLY A 109 20.70 -6.92 20.96
C GLY A 109 20.37 -7.79 19.75
N LEU A 110 19.17 -7.67 19.17
CA LEU A 110 18.83 -8.35 17.92
C LEU A 110 19.45 -7.63 16.72
N SER A 111 19.93 -8.39 15.73
CA SER A 111 20.41 -7.80 14.48
C SER A 111 19.26 -7.42 13.55
N SER A 112 19.51 -6.46 12.66
CA SER A 112 18.54 -6.03 11.65
C SER A 112 18.15 -7.20 10.73
N GLU A 113 19.11 -8.07 10.42
CA GLU A 113 18.92 -9.26 9.58
C GLU A 113 18.00 -10.28 10.27
N SER A 114 18.22 -10.55 11.56
CA SER A 114 17.36 -11.46 12.32
C SER A 114 15.94 -10.92 12.46
N ILE A 115 15.77 -9.62 12.73
CA ILE A 115 14.44 -9.00 12.80
C ILE A 115 13.71 -9.14 11.46
N LYS A 116 14.37 -8.77 10.35
CA LYS A 116 13.77 -8.89 9.01
C LYS A 116 13.41 -10.33 8.68
N ALA A 117 14.29 -11.29 8.95
CA ALA A 117 14.01 -12.71 8.72
C ALA A 117 12.79 -13.20 9.51
N MET A 118 12.66 -12.77 10.77
CA MET A 118 11.51 -13.12 11.61
C MET A 118 10.20 -12.52 11.09
N LEU A 119 10.22 -11.26 10.63
CA LEU A 119 9.05 -10.58 10.08
C LEU A 119 8.63 -11.12 8.70
N THR A 120 9.60 -11.49 7.85
CA THR A 120 9.35 -12.04 6.51
C THR A 120 8.80 -13.47 6.59
N ASN A 121 9.40 -14.33 7.42
CA ASN A 121 9.00 -15.73 7.50
C ASN A 121 7.86 -15.98 8.49
N ASN A 122 7.49 -14.98 9.29
CA ASN A 122 6.52 -15.10 10.38
C ASN A 122 6.92 -16.20 11.40
N GLU A 123 8.22 -16.28 11.70
CA GLU A 123 8.83 -17.27 12.59
C GLU A 123 9.80 -16.58 13.57
N THR A 124 10.02 -17.16 14.74
CA THR A 124 10.96 -16.63 15.74
C THR A 124 12.19 -17.50 15.86
N VAL A 125 13.37 -16.89 15.99
CA VAL A 125 14.61 -17.60 16.27
C VAL A 125 14.62 -18.12 17.72
N ALA A 126 15.31 -19.24 17.98
CA ALA A 126 15.51 -19.74 19.34
C ALA A 126 16.21 -18.68 20.23
N GLY A 127 15.72 -18.51 21.46
CA GLY A 127 16.30 -17.58 22.44
C GLY A 127 15.69 -16.17 22.47
N VAL A 128 14.66 -15.89 21.67
CA VAL A 128 13.93 -14.62 21.72
C VAL A 128 13.03 -14.57 22.97
N SER A 129 13.14 -13.49 23.73
CA SER A 129 12.36 -13.25 24.95
C SER A 129 10.91 -12.86 24.66
N GLN A 130 10.02 -13.02 25.64
CA GLN A 130 8.60 -12.68 25.47
C GLN A 130 8.37 -11.20 25.16
N SER A 131 9.20 -10.29 25.68
CA SER A 131 9.12 -8.85 25.37
C SER A 131 9.49 -8.56 23.92
N GLN A 132 10.54 -9.20 23.39
CA GLN A 132 10.92 -9.10 21.98
C GLN A 132 9.83 -9.66 21.06
N ILE A 133 9.16 -10.76 21.43
CA ILE A 133 8.03 -11.29 20.67
C ILE A 133 6.87 -10.29 20.61
N THR A 134 6.58 -9.59 21.71
CA THR A 134 5.54 -8.55 21.73
C THR A 134 5.89 -7.42 20.75
N LEU A 135 7.12 -6.89 20.81
CA LEU A 135 7.57 -5.84 19.88
C LEU A 135 7.51 -6.30 18.41
N LEU A 136 7.93 -7.54 18.12
CA LEU A 136 7.82 -8.11 16.77
C LEU A 136 6.37 -8.15 16.27
N LYS A 137 5.42 -8.49 17.14
CA LYS A 137 3.99 -8.53 16.81
C LYS A 137 3.43 -7.13 16.52
N GLU A 138 3.87 -6.11 17.24
CA GLU A 138 3.41 -4.73 17.03
C GLU A 138 3.86 -4.16 15.67
N ILE A 139 5.09 -4.48 15.24
CA ILE A 139 5.62 -3.99 13.96
C ILE A 139 5.26 -4.86 12.74
N TYR A 140 4.81 -6.11 12.97
CA TYR A 140 4.49 -7.05 11.89
C TYR A 140 3.42 -6.53 10.91
N PRO A 141 2.30 -5.93 11.35
CA PRO A 141 1.28 -5.40 10.43
C PRO A 141 1.82 -4.30 9.52
N ALA A 142 2.65 -3.40 10.05
CA ALA A 142 3.26 -2.33 9.26
C ALA A 142 4.29 -2.88 8.26
N PHE A 143 5.12 -3.84 8.68
CA PHE A 143 6.13 -4.45 7.81
C PHE A 143 5.53 -5.26 6.65
N ASN A 144 4.46 -6.02 6.91
CA ASN A 144 3.79 -6.84 5.91
C ASN A 144 2.57 -6.15 5.27
N ALA A 145 2.38 -4.85 5.54
CA ALA A 145 1.34 -4.08 4.89
C ALA A 145 1.56 -4.02 3.37
N SER A 146 0.47 -4.20 2.64
CA SER A 146 0.42 -3.92 1.20
C SER A 146 -0.77 -3.02 0.91
N MET A 147 -0.58 -2.11 -0.04
CA MET A 147 -1.55 -1.09 -0.42
C MET A 147 -1.80 -1.16 -1.92
N VAL A 148 -3.07 -1.12 -2.28
CA VAL A 148 -3.56 -0.94 -3.65
C VAL A 148 -4.70 0.05 -3.61
N GLY A 149 -4.83 0.90 -4.62
CA GLY A 149 -6.03 1.70 -4.72
C GLY A 149 -5.86 2.99 -5.49
N ALA A 150 -6.72 3.16 -6.49
CA ALA A 150 -7.00 4.45 -7.11
C ALA A 150 -7.78 5.41 -6.17
N SER A 151 -8.23 4.95 -5.00
CA SER A 151 -9.09 5.73 -4.10
C SER A 151 -8.45 7.04 -3.65
N GLY A 152 -7.16 7.06 -3.32
CA GLY A 152 -6.43 8.29 -3.00
C GLY A 152 -6.46 9.29 -4.16
N CYS A 153 -6.35 8.82 -5.40
CA CYS A 153 -6.43 9.65 -6.60
C CYS A 153 -7.86 10.21 -6.79
N ILE A 154 -8.88 9.39 -6.57
CA ILE A 154 -10.30 9.77 -6.69
C ILE A 154 -10.67 10.80 -5.62
N MET A 155 -10.20 10.64 -4.38
CA MET A 155 -10.43 11.62 -3.32
C MET A 155 -9.86 13.00 -3.69
N GLY A 156 -8.70 13.05 -4.35
CA GLY A 156 -8.15 14.29 -4.90
C GLY A 156 -9.04 14.93 -5.97
N ILE A 157 -9.61 14.12 -6.87
CA ILE A 157 -10.57 14.61 -7.87
C ILE A 157 -11.83 15.14 -7.19
N MET A 158 -12.37 14.43 -6.21
CA MET A 158 -13.56 14.86 -5.47
C MET A 158 -13.31 16.17 -4.71
N ALA A 159 -12.12 16.34 -4.13
CA ALA A 159 -11.72 17.59 -3.50
C ALA A 159 -11.58 18.75 -4.50
N ALA A 160 -11.19 18.48 -5.74
CA ALA A 160 -11.11 19.49 -6.81
C ALA A 160 -12.48 19.78 -7.48
N PHE A 161 -13.47 18.92 -7.28
CA PHE A 161 -14.84 19.10 -7.76
C PHE A 161 -15.69 19.97 -6.83
N ALA A 162 -15.41 19.93 -5.52
CA ALA A 162 -16.09 20.70 -4.48
C ALA A 162 -15.69 22.19 -4.51
#